data_AF-A0A6B3IK27-F1
#
_entry.id   AF-A0A6B3IK27-F1
#
_cell.length_a   1.000
_cell.length_b   1.000
_cell.length_c   1.000
_cell.angle_alpha   90.00
_cell.angle_beta   90.00
_cell.angle_gamma   90.00
#
_symmetry.space_group_name_H-M   'P 1'
#
loop_
_entity.id
_entity.type
_entity.pdbx_description
1 polymer ?
#
loop_
_entity_poly.entity_id
_entity_poly.type
_entity_poly.pdbx_seq_one_letter_code
_entity_poly.pdbx_strand_id
1 'polypeptide(L)'
;LSPEDSGRDFGREAIDTLVKLMEDHRDAVVVIVAGYTHEMERFLTVNPGVASRFSRTITFHDYLPEELLRIVEQQAEEHEYSLAGGT
;
A
#
# COMPACT_ATOMS: atom_id res chain seq x y z
N LEU A 1 27.71 15.91 11.50
CA LEU A 1 26.81 16.33 12.61
C LEU A 1 25.41 16.03 12.11
N SER A 2 24.80 14.88 12.39
CA SER A 2 24.55 14.28 13.71
C SER A 2 24.39 12.75 13.58
N PRO A 3 24.43 12.01 14.71
CA PRO A 3 25.05 10.69 14.82
C PRO A 3 24.15 9.53 14.40
N GLU A 4 24.80 8.41 14.09
CA GLU A 4 24.21 7.10 13.84
C GLU A 4 23.48 6.57 15.10
N ASP A 5 22.37 5.86 14.87
CA ASP A 5 21.69 4.93 15.78
C ASP A 5 20.96 5.46 17.03
N SER A 6 19.86 6.19 16.82
CA SER A 6 18.73 6.23 17.78
C SER A 6 17.34 6.20 17.13
N GLY A 7 17.27 6.16 15.79
CA GLY A 7 16.01 6.24 15.02
C GLY A 7 15.35 4.90 14.69
N ARG A 8 16.02 3.77 14.95
CA ARG A 8 15.51 2.43 14.60
C ARG A 8 14.42 1.92 15.56
N ASP A 9 14.41 2.39 16.81
CA ASP A 9 13.50 1.85 17.82
C ASP A 9 12.06 2.37 17.69
N PHE A 10 11.86 3.64 17.34
CA PHE A 10 10.52 4.22 17.20
C PHE A 10 9.69 3.55 16.09
N GLY A 11 10.33 3.23 14.96
CA GLY A 11 9.64 2.55 13.85
C GLY A 11 9.16 1.15 14.24
N ARG A 12 9.94 0.44 15.05
CA ARG A 12 9.57 -0.88 15.56
C ARG A 12 8.47 -0.79 16.61
N GLU A 13 8.58 0.16 17.54
CA GLU A 13 7.57 0.42 18.57
C GLU A 13 6.21 0.79 17.96
N ALA A 14 6.19 1.60 16.90
CA ALA A 14 4.98 1.94 16.18
C ALA A 14 4.31 0.70 15.56
N ILE A 15 5.10 -0.20 14.97
CA ILE A 15 4.60 -1.44 14.37
C ILE A 15 4.06 -2.39 15.45
N ASP A 16 4.78 -2.55 16.56
CA ASP A 16 4.34 -3.40 17.67
C ASP A 16 3.03 -2.87 18.29
N THR A 17 2.90 -1.55 18.41
CA THR A 17 1.67 -0.89 18.85
C THR A 17 0.51 -1.14 17.88
N LEU A 18 0.76 -1.07 16.58
CA LEU A 18 -0.24 -1.37 15.56
C LEU A 18 -0.70 -2.84 15.63
N VAL A 19 0.23 -3.79 15.77
CA VAL A 19 -0.09 -5.23 15.90
C VAL A 19 -0.93 -5.47 17.14
N LYS A 20 -0.62 -4.83 18.27
CA LYS A 20 -1.42 -4.92 19.49
C LYS A 20 -2.83 -4.39 19.29
N LEU A 21 -2.99 -3.24 18.62
CA LEU A 21 -4.31 -2.68 18.30
C LEU A 21 -5.12 -3.62 17.40
N MET A 22 -4.49 -4.25 16.40
CA MET A 22 -5.13 -5.24 15.54
C MET A 22 -5.62 -6.48 16.32
N GLU A 23 -4.93 -6.83 17.40
CA GLU A 23 -5.30 -7.97 18.26
C GLU A 23 -6.41 -7.61 19.26
N ASP A 24 -6.25 -6.49 19.97
CA ASP A 24 -7.18 -6.03 21.01
C ASP A 24 -8.54 -5.61 20.42
N HIS A 25 -8.56 -5.12 19.17
CA HIS A 25 -9.75 -4.58 18.51
C HIS A 25 -10.13 -5.29 17.21
N ARG A 26 -9.83 -6.59 17.08
CA ARG A 26 -10.07 -7.38 15.85
C ARG A 26 -11.51 -7.33 15.31
N ASP A 27 -12.50 -7.14 16.18
CA ASP A 27 -13.93 -7.14 15.82
C ASP A 27 -14.45 -5.73 15.49
N ALA A 28 -13.61 -4.69 15.64
CA ALA A 28 -14.00 -3.28 15.49
C ALA A 28 -13.11 -2.48 14.51
N VAL A 29 -11.96 -3.02 14.10
CA VAL A 29 -10.99 -2.31 13.26
C VAL A 29 -10.53 -3.18 12.09
N VAL A 30 -10.47 -2.57 10.91
CA VAL A 30 -9.80 -3.13 9.73
C VAL A 30 -8.58 -2.24 9.41
N VAL A 31 -7.41 -2.85 9.29
CA VAL A 31 -6.17 -2.16 8.93
C VAL A 31 -5.79 -2.55 7.51
N ILE A 32 -5.61 -1.54 6.65
CA ILE A 32 -5.14 -1.70 5.27
C ILE A 32 -3.80 -0.97 5.15
N VAL A 33 -2.78 -1.71 4.72
CA VAL A 33 -1.46 -1.17 4.42
C VAL A 33 -1.24 -1.24 2.91
N ALA A 34 -0.63 -0.21 2.35
CA ALA A 34 -0.35 -0.10 0.93
C ALA A 34 1.05 0.49 0.74
N GLY A 35 1.75 -0.01 -0.27
CA GLY A 35 3.12 0.37 -0.59
C GLY A 35 3.64 -0.47 -1.74
N TYR A 36 4.86 -0.17 -2.18
CA TYR A 36 5.50 -0.94 -3.24
C TYR A 36 5.79 -2.37 -2.76
N THR A 37 5.72 -3.33 -3.69
CA THR A 37 5.83 -4.77 -3.38
C THR A 37 7.03 -5.10 -2.50
N HIS A 38 8.23 -4.66 -2.88
CA HIS A 38 9.45 -4.93 -2.11
C HIS A 38 9.48 -4.26 -0.73
N GLU A 39 8.86 -3.09 -0.59
CA GLU A 39 8.74 -2.40 0.70
C GLU A 39 7.75 -3.12 1.62
N MET A 40 6.65 -3.63 1.05
CA MET A 40 5.66 -4.43 1.76
C MET A 40 6.22 -5.79 2.19
N GLU A 41 6.99 -6.46 1.34
CA GLU A 41 7.70 -7.68 1.70
C GLU A 41 8.63 -7.44 2.90
N ARG A 42 9.44 -6.37 2.84
CA ARG A 42 10.28 -5.96 3.97
C ARG A 42 9.45 -5.68 5.22
N PHE A 43 8.36 -4.93 5.10
CA PHE A 43 7.46 -4.61 6.20
C PHE A 43 6.92 -5.87 6.90
N LEU A 44 6.47 -6.86 6.13
CA LEU A 44 5.96 -8.13 6.66
C LEU A 44 7.03 -8.94 7.41
N THR A 45 8.31 -8.74 7.09
CA THR A 45 9.43 -9.41 7.78
C THR A 45 9.93 -8.72 9.05
N VAL A 46 9.41 -7.53 9.40
CA VAL A 46 9.88 -6.77 10.56
C VAL A 46 9.68 -7.52 11.88
N ASN A 47 8.54 -8.21 12.03
CA ASN A 47 8.31 -9.12 13.13
C ASN A 47 7.32 -10.24 12.70
N PRO A 48 7.33 -11.43 13.35
CA PRO A 48 6.39 -12.51 13.04
C PRO A 48 4.92 -12.15 13.27
N GLY A 49 4.64 -11.21 14.17
CA GLY A 49 3.30 -10.74 14.49
C GLY A 49 2.62 -10.09 13.29
N VAL A 50 3.31 -9.18 12.61
CA VAL A 50 2.85 -8.46 11.41
C VAL A 50 2.46 -9.46 10.33
N ALA A 51 3.36 -10.37 9.95
CA ALA A 51 3.08 -11.37 8.92
C ALA A 51 1.82 -12.21 9.23
N SER A 52 1.62 -12.59 10.50
CA SER A 52 0.46 -13.39 10.89
C SER A 52 -0.87 -12.62 10.87
N ARG A 53 -0.84 -11.29 11.03
CA ARG A 53 -2.04 -10.43 11.09
C ARG A 53 -2.47 -9.92 9.70
N PHE A 54 -1.58 -9.91 8.72
CA PHE A 54 -1.89 -9.58 7.32
C PHE A 54 -2.07 -10.84 6.47
N SER A 55 -3.22 -11.50 6.60
CA SER A 55 -3.53 -12.76 5.91
C SER A 55 -4.00 -12.61 4.46
N ARG A 56 -4.22 -11.38 4.00
CA ARG A 56 -4.67 -11.06 2.63
C ARG A 56 -3.74 -10.05 2.00
N THR A 57 -3.20 -10.40 0.85
CA THR A 57 -2.39 -9.52 0.00
C THR A 57 -3.09 -9.35 -1.33
N ILE A 58 -3.27 -8.10 -1.76
CA ILE A 58 -3.81 -7.75 -3.08
C ILE A 58 -2.70 -7.03 -3.82
N THR A 59 -2.26 -7.60 -4.94
CA THR A 59 -1.25 -7.00 -5.80
C THR A 59 -1.94 -6.19 -6.89
N PHE A 60 -1.60 -4.91 -6.98
CA PHE A 60 -2.03 -4.04 -8.07
C PHE A 60 -0.94 -4.08 -9.15
N HIS A 61 -1.30 -4.57 -10.33
CA HIS A 61 -0.40 -4.60 -11.47
C HIS A 61 -0.44 -3.27 -12.21
N ASP A 62 0.64 -2.96 -12.92
CA ASP A 62 0.66 -1.82 -13.83
C ASP A 62 -0.36 -2.02 -14.94
N TYR A 63 -1.02 -0.93 -15.34
CA TYR A 63 -1.93 -0.95 -16.47
C TYR A 63 -1.18 -1.21 -17.77
N LEU A 64 -1.77 -2.03 -18.63
CA LEU A 64 -1.33 -2.19 -20.01
C LEU A 64 -1.62 -0.90 -20.80
N PRO A 65 -0.89 -0.64 -21.91
CA PRO A 65 -1.15 0.54 -22.75
C PRO A 65 -2.62 0.70 -23.17
N GLU A 66 -3.30 -0.40 -23.48
CA GLU A 66 -4.72 -0.43 -23.83
C GLU A 66 -5.66 -0.17 -22.65
N GLU A 67 -5.24 -0.45 -21.42
CA GLU A 67 -5.98 -0.10 -20.20
C GLU A 67 -5.82 1.38 -19.89
N LEU A 68 -4.61 1.92 -20.06
CA LEU A 68 -4.34 3.35 -19.95
C LEU A 68 -5.17 4.14 -20.97
N LEU A 69 -5.26 3.69 -22.22
CA LEU A 69 -6.10 4.32 -23.23
C LEU A 69 -7.57 4.35 -22.80
N ARG A 70 -8.11 3.23 -22.31
CA ARG A 70 -9.49 3.16 -21.81
C ARG A 70 -9.75 4.10 -20.64
N ILE A 71 -8.79 4.23 -19.71
CA ILE A 71 -8.89 5.19 -18.60
C ILE A 71 -8.95 6.62 -19.14
N VAL A 72 -8.11 6.96 -20.12
CA VAL A 72 -8.10 8.29 -20.74
C VAL A 72 -9.38 8.57 -21.53
N GLU A 73 -9.90 7.59 -22.27
CA GLU A 73 -11.18 7.67 -22.97
C GLU A 73 -12.33 7.95 -21.99
N GLN A 74 -12.40 7.21 -20.89
CA GLN A 74 -13.40 7.41 -19.84
C GLN A 74 -13.31 8.81 -19.23
N GLN A 75 -12.09 9.26 -18.89
CA GLN A 75 -11.88 10.60 -18.33
C GLN A 75 -12.24 11.71 -19.32
N ALA A 76 -11.96 11.52 -20.62
CA ALA A 76 -12.32 12.48 -21.64
C ALA A 76 -13.84 12.60 -21.77
N GLU A 77 -14.56 11.48 -21.77
CA GLU A 77 -16.03 11.46 -21.82
C GLU A 77 -16.65 12.14 -20.59
N GLU A 78 -16.17 11.82 -19.38
CA GLU A 78 -16.63 12.44 -18.12
C GLU A 78 -16.45 13.97 -18.10
N HIS A 79 -15.46 14.47 -18.83
CA HIS A 79 -15.13 15.90 -18.92
C HIS A 79 -15.58 16.57 -20.23
N GLU A 80 -16.43 15.90 -21.03
CA GLU A 80 -16.96 16.41 -22.31
C GLU A 80 -15.90 16.73 -23.38
N TYR A 81 -14.76 16.03 -23.33
CA TYR A 81 -13.71 16.10 -24.35
C TYR A 81 -13.84 14.96 -25.36
N SER A 82 -13.53 15.25 -26.63
CA SER A 82 -13.41 14.25 -27.69
C SER A 82 -11.94 13.97 -28.01
N LEU A 83 -11.53 12.70 -27.95
CA LEU A 83 -10.21 12.28 -28.42
C LEU A 83 -10.21 12.17 -29.95
N ALA A 84 -9.21 12.77 -30.59
CA ALA A 84 -8.99 12.60 -32.03
C ALA A 84 -8.36 11.22 -32.32
N GLY A 85 -8.54 10.70 -33.55
CA GLY A 85 -7.88 9.46 -33.95
C GLY A 85 -6.36 9.56 -33.86
N GLY A 86 -5.72 8.55 -33.27
CA GLY A 86 -4.26 8.47 -33.17
C GLY A 86 -3.61 8.31 -34.55
N THR A 87 -2.47 8.98 -34.75
CA THR A 87 -1.63 8.88 -35.96
C THR A 87 -0.70 7.67 -35.91
#